data_AF-A0A1W9WJG0-F1
#
_entry.id   AF-A0A1W9WJG0-F1
#
_cell.length_a   1.000
_cell.length_b   1.000
_cell.length_c   1.000
_cell.angle_alpha   90.00
_cell.angle_beta   90.00
_cell.angle_gamma   90.00
#
_symmetry.space_group_name_H-M   'P 1'
#
loop_
_entity.id
_entity.type
_entity.pdbx_description
1 polymer ?
#
loop_
_entity_poly.entity_id
_entity_poly.type
_entity_poly.pdbx_seq_one_letter_code
_entity_poly.pdbx_strand_id
1 'polypeptide(L)'
;MQTLHFDEKVNSNGIVTLAGLPPLAQVAIVVINTESLDLQEIVQQWITKMKEHPFSQMSREGILEQLRQSREKIYEEDYGYRHAN
;
A
#
# COMPACT_ATOMS: atom_id res chain seq x y z
N MET A 1 14.78 -3.33 -14.21
CA MET A 1 14.12 -4.51 -13.63
C MET A 1 12.63 -4.28 -13.71
N GLN A 2 11.86 -5.23 -14.25
CA GLN A 2 10.39 -5.18 -14.24
C GLN A 2 9.87 -5.84 -12.97
N THR A 3 9.07 -5.13 -12.19
CA THR A 3 8.39 -5.67 -11.01
C THR A 3 7.06 -6.25 -11.47
N LEU A 4 6.88 -7.56 -11.27
CA LEU A 4 5.60 -8.23 -11.54
C LEU A 4 4.80 -8.27 -10.24
N HIS A 5 3.55 -7.82 -10.29
CA HIS A 5 2.62 -7.89 -9.17
C HIS A 5 1.81 -9.18 -9.30
N PHE A 6 1.81 -10.00 -8.24
CA PHE A 6 1.07 -11.26 -8.18
C PHE A 6 0.02 -11.20 -7.09
N ASP A 7 -1.10 -11.90 -7.30
CA ASP A 7 -2.14 -12.03 -6.28
C ASP A 7 -1.69 -13.06 -5.24
N GLU A 8 -1.61 -12.60 -3.99
CA GLU A 8 -1.34 -13.44 -2.83
C GLU A 8 -2.65 -13.97 -2.25
N LYS A 9 -2.82 -15.30 -2.23
CA LYS A 9 -3.95 -15.95 -1.54
C LYS A 9 -3.44 -16.71 -0.33
N VAL A 10 -3.79 -16.21 0.85
CA VAL A 10 -3.52 -16.87 2.13
C VAL A 10 -4.72 -17.72 2.52
N ASN A 11 -4.54 -19.02 2.72
CA ASN A 11 -5.61 -19.89 3.20
C ASN A 11 -5.64 -19.98 4.74
N SER A 12 -6.70 -20.59 5.28
CA SER A 12 -6.89 -20.76 6.74
C SER A 12 -5.81 -21.56 7.45
N ASN A 13 -4.94 -22.25 6.70
CA ASN A 13 -3.86 -23.09 7.22
C ASN A 13 -2.49 -22.40 7.08
N GLY A 14 -2.46 -21.12 6.68
CA GLY A 14 -1.24 -20.33 6.52
C GLY A 14 -0.45 -20.62 5.24
N ILE A 15 -1.01 -21.39 4.29
CA ILE A 15 -0.37 -21.62 2.99
C ILE A 15 -0.64 -20.43 2.09
N VAL A 16 0.44 -19.87 1.55
CA VAL A 16 0.41 -18.78 0.59
C VAL A 16 0.46 -19.35 -0.83
N THR A 17 -0.58 -19.09 -1.63
CA THR A 17 -0.61 -19.43 -3.05
C THR A 17 -0.43 -18.17 -3.88
N LEU A 18 0.56 -18.17 -4.77
CA LEU A 18 0.75 -17.10 -5.77
C LEU A 18 -0.05 -17.43 -7.04
N ALA A 19 -0.96 -16.55 -7.43
CA ALA A 19 -1.75 -16.70 -8.65
C ALA A 19 -1.31 -15.71 -9.74
N GLY A 20 -1.46 -16.09 -11.01
CA GLY A 20 -1.15 -15.23 -12.17
C GLY A 20 0.26 -15.36 -12.74
N LEU A 21 1.01 -16.39 -12.33
CA LEU A 21 2.32 -16.68 -12.90
C LEU A 21 2.19 -17.25 -14.33
N PRO A 22 2.93 -16.71 -15.32
CA PRO A 22 2.97 -17.30 -16.65
C PRO A 22 3.44 -18.77 -16.57
N PRO A 23 2.89 -19.67 -17.41
CA PRO A 23 3.40 -21.03 -17.49
C PRO A 23 4.90 -21.00 -17.81
N LEU A 24 5.68 -21.84 -17.14
CA LEU A 24 7.14 -21.98 -17.31
C LEU A 24 8.00 -20.81 -16.78
N ALA A 25 7.40 -19.80 -16.13
CA ALA A 25 8.19 -18.74 -15.49
C ALA A 25 8.96 -19.29 -14.28
N GLN A 26 10.26 -19.02 -14.21
CA GLN A 26 11.05 -19.29 -13.01
C GLN A 26 10.86 -18.15 -12.01
N VAL A 27 10.45 -18.49 -10.79
CA VAL A 27 10.26 -17.54 -9.69
C VAL A 27 11.24 -17.86 -8.59
N ALA A 28 12.00 -16.87 -8.14
CA ALA A 28 12.78 -16.97 -6.92
C ALA A 28 11.88 -16.56 -5.75
N ILE A 29 11.48 -17.52 -4.91
CA ILE A 29 10.78 -17.23 -3.64
C ILE A 29 11.85 -17.07 -2.57
N VAL A 30 12.07 -15.84 -2.10
CA VAL A 30 12.99 -15.54 -1.00
C VAL A 30 12.19 -15.47 0.29
N VAL A 31 12.31 -16.50 1.12
CA VAL A 31 11.75 -16.49 2.48
C VAL A 31 12.80 -15.85 3.39
N ILE A 32 12.54 -14.63 3.85
CA ILE A 32 13.40 -13.94 4.81
C ILE A 32 13.08 -14.49 6.19
N ASN A 33 14.05 -15.12 6.86
CA ASN A 33 13.87 -15.56 8.23
C ASN A 33 13.74 -14.32 9.13
N THR A 34 12.60 -14.17 9.79
CA THR A 34 12.28 -13.03 10.66
C THR A 34 12.85 -13.19 12.07
N GLU A 35 13.41 -14.34 12.44
CA GLU A 35 14.00 -14.57 13.77
C GLU A 35 15.18 -13.63 14.08
N SER A 36 15.87 -13.14 13.05
CA SER A 36 16.94 -12.14 13.19
C SER A 36 16.46 -10.68 13.04
N LEU A 37 15.18 -10.48 12.70
CA LEU A 37 14.58 -9.17 12.56
C LEU A 37 13.83 -8.86 13.85
N ASP A 38 14.33 -7.89 14.61
CA ASP A 38 13.57 -7.33 15.72
C ASP A 38 12.37 -6.54 15.17
N LEU A 39 11.27 -7.25 14.93
CA LEU A 39 10.02 -6.68 14.43
C LEU A 39 9.51 -5.58 15.37
N GLN A 40 9.80 -5.68 16.68
CA GLN A 40 9.42 -4.66 17.64
C GLN A 40 10.21 -3.38 17.40
N GLU A 41 11.51 -3.49 17.12
CA GLU A 41 12.35 -2.35 16.74
C GLU A 41 11.86 -1.71 15.43
N ILE A 42 11.57 -2.51 14.40
CA ILE A 42 11.09 -2.01 13.11
C ILE A 42 9.75 -1.29 13.25
N VAL A 43 8.82 -1.86 14.01
CA VAL A 43 7.52 -1.24 14.28
C VAL A 43 7.69 0.07 15.06
N GLN A 44 8.58 0.13 16.04
CA GLN A 44 8.89 1.37 16.77
C GLN A 44 9.50 2.44 15.88
N GLN A 45 10.43 2.07 14.99
CA GLN A 45 11.00 2.98 14.01
C GLN A 45 9.92 3.51 13.05
N TRP A 46 8.99 2.64 12.62
CA TRP A 46 7.85 3.01 11.78
C TRP A 46 6.91 3.98 12.48
N ILE A 47 6.50 3.68 13.73
CA ILE A 47 5.64 4.55 14.52
C ILE A 47 6.29 5.92 14.73
N THR A 48 7.61 5.95 14.99
CA THR A 48 8.35 7.19 15.19
C THR A 48 8.37 8.04 13.92
N LYS A 49 8.70 7.45 12.77
CA LYS A 49 8.64 8.14 11.48
C LYS A 49 7.23 8.62 11.14
N MET A 50 6.22 7.81 11.46
CA MET A 50 4.82 8.17 11.21
C MET A 50 4.37 9.37 12.05
N LYS A 51 4.88 9.55 13.28
CA LYS A 51 4.58 10.74 14.12
C LYS A 51 5.17 12.04 13.58
N GLU A 52 6.25 11.94 12.81
CA GLU A 52 6.88 13.09 12.13
C GLU A 52 6.19 13.42 10.82
N HIS A 53 5.33 12.54 10.30
CA HIS A 53 4.66 12.75 9.04
C HIS A 53 3.63 13.90 9.15
N PRO A 54 3.55 14.83 8.19
CA PRO A 54 2.61 15.96 8.25
C PRO A 54 1.17 15.53 8.53
N PHE A 55 0.72 14.45 7.90
CA PHE A 55 -0.62 13.89 8.10
C PHE A 55 -0.91 13.48 9.55
N SER A 56 0.07 12.94 10.30
CA SER A 56 -0.15 12.55 11.70
C SER A 56 -0.21 13.75 12.65
N GLN A 57 0.30 14.90 12.20
CA GLN A 57 0.28 16.15 12.96
C GLN A 57 -0.93 17.02 12.61
N MET A 58 -1.69 16.66 11.57
CA MET A 58 -2.90 17.39 11.19
C MET A 58 -4.03 17.15 12.19
N SER A 59 -4.79 18.21 12.48
CA SER A 59 -6.05 18.07 13.19
C SER A 59 -7.05 17.28 12.35
N ARG A 60 -8.02 16.67 13.02
CA ARG A 60 -9.12 15.96 12.36
C ARG A 60 -9.81 16.85 11.32
N GLU A 61 -10.03 18.11 11.65
CA GLU A 61 -10.65 19.10 10.77
C GLU A 61 -9.79 19.37 9.55
N GLY A 62 -8.46 19.48 9.72
CA GLY A 62 -7.52 19.66 8.60
C GLY A 62 -7.47 18.46 7.66
N ILE A 63 -7.55 17.24 8.21
CA ILE A 63 -7.62 16.01 7.41
C ILE A 63 -8.91 16.00 6.58
N LEU A 64 -10.06 16.30 7.21
CA LEU A 64 -11.35 16.31 6.53
C LEU A 64 -11.40 17.36 5.41
N GLU A 65 -10.77 18.52 5.61
CA GLU A 65 -10.69 19.56 4.59
C GLU A 65 -9.84 19.13 3.39
N GLN A 66 -8.66 18.56 3.61
CA GLN A 66 -7.83 18.03 2.51
C GLN A 66 -8.52 16.89 1.74
N LEU A 67 -9.26 16.03 2.44
CA LEU A 67 -10.05 14.98 1.80
C LEU A 67 -11.18 15.55 0.94
N ARG A 68 -11.83 16.64 1.38
CA ARG A 68 -12.85 17.35 0.59
C ARG A 68 -12.26 17.97 -0.67
N GLN A 69 -11.13 18.67 -0.55
CA GLN A 69 -10.43 19.26 -1.69
C GLN A 69 -9.97 18.19 -2.69
N SER A 70 -9.45 17.07 -2.19
CA SER A 70 -9.06 15.93 -3.04
C SER A 70 -10.26 15.34 -3.77
N ARG A 71 -11.42 15.24 -3.10
CA ARG A 71 -12.67 14.76 -3.71
C ARG A 71 -13.17 15.71 -4.80
N GLU A 72 -13.15 17.01 -4.56
CA GLU A 72 -13.58 18.02 -5.55
C GLU A 72 -12.65 18.02 -6.76
N LYS A 73 -11.33 17.94 -6.54
CA LYS A 73 -10.34 17.83 -7.61
C LYS A 73 -10.52 16.54 -8.44
N ILE A 74 -10.71 15.39 -7.79
CA ILE A 74 -10.99 14.12 -8.50
C ILE A 74 -12.31 14.22 -9.28
N TYR A 75 -13.31 14.89 -8.72
CA TYR A 75 -14.58 15.11 -9.41
C TYR A 75 -14.39 16.03 -10.62
N GLU A 76 -13.64 17.12 -10.51
CA GLU A 76 -13.33 17.99 -11.67
C GLU A 76 -12.51 17.25 -12.74
N GLU A 77 -11.54 16.42 -12.33
CA GLU A 77 -10.73 15.63 -13.26
C GLU A 77 -11.52 14.50 -13.93
N ASP A 78 -12.35 13.72 -13.21
CA ASP A 78 -13.08 12.58 -13.78
C ASP A 78 -14.41 12.99 -14.43
N TYR A 79 -15.07 14.03 -13.90
CA TYR A 79 -16.34 14.55 -14.41
C TYR A 79 -16.13 15.63 -15.49
N GLY A 80 -15.11 16.50 -15.34
CA GLY A 80 -14.76 17.51 -16.35
C GLY A 80 -14.28 16.89 -17.67
N TYR A 81 -13.53 15.78 -17.62
CA TYR A 81 -13.13 15.03 -18.82
C TYR A 81 -14.29 14.33 -19.54
N ARG A 82 -15.37 13.96 -18.83
CA ARG A 82 -16.51 13.24 -19.42
C ARG A 82 -17.52 14.16 -20.12
N HIS A 83 -17.50 15.46 -19.84
CA HIS A 83 -18.46 16.44 -20.38
C HIS A 83 -17.83 17.52 -21.26
N ALA A 84 -16.52 17.42 -21.56
CA ALA A 84 -15.81 18.31 -22.48
C ALA A 84 -15.76 17.80 -23.94
N ASN A 85 -16.44 16.69 -24.26
CA ASN A 85 -16.59 16.16 -25.63
C ASN A 85 -18.05 16.18 -26.09
#